data_AF-A0A4U5NET0-F1
#
_entry.id   AF-A0A4U5NET0-F1
#
_cell.length_a   1.000
_cell.length_b   1.000
_cell.length_c   1.000
_cell.angle_alpha   90.00
_cell.angle_beta   90.00
_cell.angle_gamma   90.00
#
_symmetry.space_group_name_H-M   'P 1'
#
loop_
_entity.id
_entity.type
_entity.pdbx_description
1 polymer ?
#
loop_
_entity_poly.entity_id
_entity_poly.type
_entity_poly.pdbx_seq_one_letter_code
_entity_poly.pdbx_strand_id
1 'polypeptide(L)'
;MADKSKKATTGRAMATKALTIQEYKRRLRDNIRSLNENFVRILESAKVTSDESALKNTSGRMTEYYTVKNEMVTRAALMVRAADELTKLNSDLKDLLILCDFNFLGYAIENAEDKCQLKIQEGTQKWNNVRVEVNKMINDIEFLMSNC
;
A
#
# COMPACT_ATOMS: atom_id res chain seq x y z
N MET A 1 6.13 -21.30 -22.10
CA MET A 1 6.84 -19.99 -22.09
C MET A 1 6.12 -18.90 -21.30
N ALA A 2 4.79 -18.95 -21.11
CA ALA A 2 4.04 -17.95 -20.33
C ALA A 2 4.36 -17.91 -18.81
N ASP A 3 4.70 -19.06 -18.22
CA ASP A 3 4.87 -19.22 -16.76
C ASP A 3 6.12 -18.51 -16.19
N LYS A 4 7.25 -18.50 -16.93
CA LYS A 4 8.46 -17.75 -16.52
C LYS A 4 8.27 -16.23 -16.53
N SER A 5 7.37 -15.72 -17.40
CA SER A 5 7.08 -14.28 -17.51
C SER A 5 6.20 -13.78 -16.35
N LYS A 6 5.18 -14.55 -15.96
CA LYS A 6 4.35 -14.25 -14.77
C LYS A 6 5.19 -14.24 -13.48
N LYS A 7 6.08 -15.21 -13.28
CA LYS A 7 6.92 -15.31 -12.06
C LYS A 7 7.91 -14.15 -11.89
N ALA A 8 8.51 -13.68 -13.00
CA ALA A 8 9.45 -12.56 -12.98
C ALA A 8 8.77 -11.19 -12.74
N THR A 9 7.55 -11.02 -13.26
CA THR A 9 6.74 -9.81 -13.02
C THR A 9 6.24 -9.73 -11.58
N THR A 10 5.84 -10.85 -10.97
CA THR A 10 5.46 -10.90 -9.54
C THR A 10 6.64 -10.56 -8.62
N GLY A 11 7.85 -11.09 -8.88
CA GLY A 11 9.04 -10.79 -8.08
C GLY A 11 9.47 -9.33 -8.14
N ARG A 12 9.39 -8.71 -9.33
CA ARG A 12 9.69 -7.28 -9.52
C ARG A 12 8.65 -6.40 -8.83
N ALA A 13 7.36 -6.74 -8.91
CA ALA A 13 6.30 -6.01 -8.22
C ALA A 13 6.44 -6.09 -6.68
N MET A 14 6.83 -7.24 -6.14
CA MET A 14 7.08 -7.43 -4.70
C MET A 14 8.29 -6.62 -4.21
N ALA A 15 9.37 -6.56 -5.00
CA ALA A 15 10.53 -5.73 -4.69
C ALA A 15 10.18 -4.23 -4.70
N THR A 16 9.39 -3.77 -5.67
CA THR A 16 8.90 -2.38 -5.72
C THR A 16 8.03 -2.06 -4.50
N LYS A 17 7.12 -2.96 -4.09
CA LYS A 17 6.30 -2.77 -2.88
C LYS A 17 7.14 -2.64 -1.62
N ALA A 18 8.16 -3.49 -1.46
CA ALA A 18 9.05 -3.44 -0.30
C ALA A 18 9.82 -2.11 -0.21
N LEU A 19 10.33 -1.62 -1.36
CA LEU A 19 11.00 -0.32 -1.44
C LEU A 19 10.03 0.84 -1.14
N THR A 20 8.80 0.81 -1.66
CA THR A 20 7.77 1.81 -1.34
C THR A 20 7.46 1.85 0.15
N ILE A 21 7.29 0.68 0.80
CA ILE A 21 7.04 0.61 2.24
C ILE A 21 8.23 1.15 3.04
N GLN A 22 9.46 0.84 2.62
CA GLN A 22 10.66 1.36 3.28
C GLN A 22 10.74 2.89 3.18
N GLU A 23 10.39 3.46 2.03
CA GLU A 23 10.34 4.89 1.83
C GLU A 23 9.25 5.56 2.68
N TYR A 24 8.06 4.94 2.78
CA TYR A 24 6.99 5.42 3.66
C TYR A 24 7.40 5.43 5.14
N LYS A 25 8.08 4.37 5.60
CA LYS A 25 8.64 4.31 6.95
C LYS A 25 9.68 5.41 7.18
N ARG A 26 10.52 5.70 6.19
CA ARG A 26 11.51 6.78 6.25
C ARG A 26 10.83 8.13 6.36
N ARG A 27 9.90 8.45 5.45
CA ARG A 27 9.11 9.69 5.46
C ARG A 27 8.39 9.90 6.79
N LEU A 28 7.80 8.86 7.37
CA LEU A 28 7.15 8.95 8.69
C LEU A 28 8.14 9.37 9.78
N ARG A 29 9.28 8.68 9.89
CA ARG A 29 10.28 8.98 10.93
C ARG A 29 10.86 10.37 10.76
N ASP A 30 11.19 10.76 9.54
CA ASP A 30 11.84 12.04 9.25
C ASP A 30 10.89 13.21 9.58
N ASN A 31 9.60 13.11 9.22
CA ASN A 31 8.64 14.16 9.51
C ASN A 31 8.27 14.24 11.01
N ILE A 32 8.14 13.11 11.71
CA ILE A 32 7.94 13.11 13.17
C ILE A 32 9.16 13.72 13.88
N ARG A 33 10.36 13.36 13.44
CA ARG A 33 11.60 13.94 13.98
C ARG A 33 11.64 15.45 13.78
N SER A 34 11.34 15.92 12.56
CA SER A 34 11.29 17.35 12.24
C SER A 34 10.28 18.11 13.10
N LEU A 35 9.09 17.54 13.34
CA LEU A 35 8.09 18.13 14.24
C LEU A 35 8.65 18.30 15.66
N ASN A 36 9.22 17.23 16.23
CA ASN A 36 9.73 17.24 17.59
C ASN A 36 10.94 18.17 17.75
N GLU A 37 11.92 18.09 16.85
CA GLU A 37 13.14 18.90 16.93
C GLU A 37 12.82 20.40 16.81
N ASN A 38 11.95 20.79 15.88
CA ASN A 38 11.56 22.20 15.74
C ASN A 38 10.75 22.69 16.95
N PHE A 39 9.87 21.85 17.50
CA PHE A 39 9.11 22.22 18.69
C PHE A 39 10.00 22.41 19.93
N VAL A 40 10.93 21.48 20.17
CA VAL A 40 11.90 21.59 21.28
C VAL A 40 12.72 22.87 21.16
N ARG A 41 13.19 23.20 19.96
CA ARG A 41 13.97 24.43 19.72
C ARG A 41 13.15 25.69 19.96
N ILE A 42 11.87 25.71 19.57
CA ILE A 42 10.98 26.83 19.89
C ILE A 42 10.84 26.98 21.42
N LEU A 43 10.68 25.89 22.16
CA LEU A 43 10.59 25.94 23.63
C LEU A 43 11.89 26.46 24.27
N GLU A 44 13.04 26.01 23.77
CA GLU A 44 14.35 26.47 24.23
C GLU A 44 14.52 27.98 24.00
N SER A 45 14.15 28.49 22.81
CA SER A 45 14.20 29.91 22.48
C SER A 45 13.17 30.77 23.23
N ALA A 46 12.03 30.18 23.63
CA ALA A 46 10.98 30.88 24.38
C ALA A 46 11.28 30.99 25.89
N LYS A 47 12.28 30.27 26.39
CA LYS A 47 12.57 30.20 27.82
C LYS A 47 13.09 31.55 28.33
N VAL A 48 12.29 32.23 29.14
CA VAL A 48 12.70 33.47 29.82
C VAL A 48 13.60 33.11 31.00
N THR A 49 14.85 33.53 30.96
CA THR A 49 15.77 33.39 32.09
C THR A 49 15.60 34.60 33.01
N SER A 50 15.42 34.37 34.32
CA SER A 50 15.15 35.42 35.31
C SER A 50 16.22 36.51 35.39
N ASP A 51 17.45 36.23 34.95
CA ASP A 51 18.55 37.21 34.89
C ASP A 51 18.49 38.16 33.69
N GLU A 52 17.80 37.79 32.60
CA GLU A 52 17.74 38.61 31.38
C GLU A 52 16.68 39.73 31.47
N SER A 53 15.88 39.69 32.54
CA SER A 53 14.83 40.65 32.86
C SER A 53 15.36 41.86 33.66
N ALA A 54 16.61 41.82 34.09
CA ALA A 54 17.23 42.87 34.89
C ALA A 54 18.18 43.71 34.04
N LEU A 55 17.75 44.94 33.73
CA LEU A 55 18.58 46.10 33.43
C LEU A 55 19.30 46.17 32.06
N LYS A 56 18.89 47.19 31.27
CA LYS A 56 19.77 48.05 30.47
C LYS A 56 20.40 47.43 29.20
N ASN A 57 19.67 47.46 28.08
CA ASN A 57 20.17 47.92 26.76
C ASN A 57 19.16 47.54 25.67
N THR A 58 18.07 48.29 25.59
CA THR A 58 16.99 48.08 24.61
C THR A 58 17.43 48.29 23.15
N SER A 59 18.52 49.03 22.90
CA SER A 59 19.00 49.30 21.53
C SER A 59 20.08 48.34 21.02
N GLY A 60 20.81 47.64 21.90
CA GLY A 60 21.92 46.76 21.51
C GLY A 60 21.52 45.33 21.14
N ARG A 61 20.32 44.90 21.55
CA ARG A 61 19.82 43.51 21.37
C ARG A 61 18.68 43.38 20.36
N MET A 62 18.34 44.44 19.64
CA MET A 62 17.28 44.41 18.62
C MET A 62 17.55 43.34 17.54
N THR A 63 18.81 43.24 17.10
CA THR A 63 19.24 42.22 16.13
C THR A 63 19.04 40.80 16.67
N GLU A 64 19.40 40.55 17.93
CA GLU A 64 19.22 39.25 18.60
C GLU A 64 17.74 38.90 18.72
N TYR A 65 16.91 39.84 19.16
CA TYR A 65 15.47 39.68 19.24
C TYR A 65 14.84 39.31 17.88
N TYR A 66 15.15 40.04 16.81
CA TYR A 66 14.63 39.73 15.48
C TYR A 66 15.15 38.40 14.94
N THR A 67 16.39 38.04 15.25
CA THR A 67 16.98 36.76 14.85
C THR A 67 16.22 35.60 15.49
N VAL A 68 16.03 35.64 16.81
CA VAL A 68 15.29 34.60 17.55
C VAL A 68 13.83 34.55 17.10
N LYS A 69 13.17 35.71 16.94
CA LYS A 69 11.80 35.78 16.43
C LYS A 69 11.67 35.13 15.05
N ASN A 70 12.54 35.47 14.11
CA ASN A 70 12.50 34.93 12.75
C ASN A 70 12.83 33.43 12.70
N GLU A 71 13.75 32.98 13.56
CA GLU A 71 14.03 31.56 13.72
C GLU A 71 12.80 30.80 14.21
N MET A 72 12.13 31.28 15.27
CA MET A 72 10.92 30.64 15.81
C MET A 72 9.80 30.55 14.77
N VAL A 73 9.57 31.61 13.99
CA VAL A 73 8.59 31.61 12.89
C VAL A 73 8.96 30.58 11.83
N THR A 74 10.24 30.50 11.45
CA THR A 74 10.72 29.53 10.47
C THR A 74 10.54 28.09 10.96
N ARG A 75 10.86 27.83 12.23
CA ARG A 75 10.66 26.52 12.86
C ARG A 75 9.20 26.11 12.89
N ALA A 76 8.28 27.04 13.22
CA ALA A 76 6.85 26.78 13.18
C ALA A 76 6.38 26.45 11.75
N ALA A 77 6.88 27.15 10.74
CA ALA A 77 6.58 26.85 9.34
C ALA A 77 7.10 25.45 8.92
N LEU A 78 8.28 25.05 9.38
CA LEU A 78 8.81 23.70 9.14
C LEU A 78 7.95 22.61 9.80
N MET A 79 7.40 22.86 10.98
CA MET A 79 6.45 21.96 11.62
C MET A 79 5.18 21.79 10.80
N VAL A 80 4.58 22.90 10.33
CA VAL A 80 3.38 22.86 9.48
C VAL A 80 3.65 22.07 8.20
N ARG A 81 4.81 22.29 7.57
CA ARG A 81 5.23 21.51 6.39
C ARG A 81 5.35 20.02 6.69
N ALA A 82 5.98 19.65 7.81
CA ALA A 82 6.11 18.24 8.20
C ALA A 82 4.74 17.59 8.45
N ALA A 83 3.78 18.31 9.02
CA ALA A 83 2.41 17.84 9.21
C ALA A 83 1.66 17.65 7.88
N ASP A 84 1.84 18.55 6.92
CA ASP A 84 1.29 18.41 5.56
C ASP A 84 1.88 17.18 4.84
N GLU A 85 3.19 16.96 4.97
CA GLU A 85 3.85 15.77 4.41
C GLU A 85 3.36 14.45 5.05
N LEU A 86 3.03 14.45 6.34
CA LEU A 86 2.38 13.31 7.00
C LEU A 86 0.95 13.08 6.46
N THR A 87 0.22 14.15 6.15
CA THR A 87 -1.12 14.07 5.56
C THR A 87 -1.07 13.47 4.16
N LYS A 88 -0.11 13.89 3.33
CA LYS A 88 0.16 13.28 2.02
C LYS A 88 0.54 11.82 2.16
N LEU A 89 1.45 11.47 3.08
CA LEU A 89 1.83 10.09 3.36
C LEU A 89 0.63 9.21 3.73
N ASN A 90 -0.33 9.74 4.50
CA ASN A 90 -1.56 9.03 4.83
C ASN A 90 -2.43 8.78 3.58
N SER A 91 -2.49 9.71 2.63
CA SER A 91 -3.16 9.49 1.35
C SER A 91 -2.44 8.40 0.54
N ASP A 92 -1.11 8.50 0.41
CA ASP A 92 -0.29 7.54 -0.32
C ASP A 92 -0.41 6.11 0.23
N LEU A 93 -0.60 5.97 1.55
CA LEU A 93 -0.86 4.69 2.22
C LEU A 93 -2.24 4.13 1.87
N LYS A 94 -3.28 4.96 1.83
CA LYS A 94 -4.63 4.52 1.42
C LYS A 94 -4.61 4.02 -0.02
N ASP A 95 -3.97 4.76 -0.91
CA ASP A 95 -3.85 4.37 -2.32
C ASP A 95 -3.10 3.03 -2.46
N LEU A 96 -2.00 2.86 -1.73
CA LEU A 96 -1.26 1.58 -1.71
C LEU A 96 -2.12 0.41 -1.24
N LEU A 97 -2.90 0.59 -0.17
CA LEU A 97 -3.76 -0.45 0.40
C LEU A 97 -4.90 -0.82 -0.56
N ILE A 98 -5.58 0.18 -1.12
CA ILE A 98 -6.65 -0.03 -2.10
C ILE A 98 -6.13 -0.80 -3.32
N LEU A 99 -4.98 -0.38 -3.88
CA LEU A 99 -4.37 -1.06 -5.02
C LEU A 99 -3.92 -2.49 -4.68
N CYS A 100 -3.47 -2.75 -3.45
CA CYS A 100 -3.11 -4.10 -3.03
C CYS A 100 -4.33 -5.02 -2.93
N ASP A 101 -5.45 -4.52 -2.40
CA ASP A 101 -6.69 -5.29 -2.26
C ASP A 101 -7.24 -5.73 -3.62
N PHE A 102 -7.23 -4.87 -4.63
CA PHE A 102 -7.67 -5.23 -5.98
C PHE A 102 -6.81 -6.32 -6.63
N ASN A 103 -5.49 -6.27 -6.42
CA ASN A 103 -4.59 -7.30 -6.93
C ASN A 103 -4.84 -8.66 -6.26
N PHE A 104 -5.08 -8.66 -4.94
CA PHE A 104 -5.44 -9.87 -4.21
C PHE A 104 -6.80 -10.43 -4.68
N LEU A 105 -7.80 -9.56 -4.84
CA LEU A 105 -9.12 -9.94 -5.32
C LEU A 105 -9.05 -10.54 -6.74
N GLY A 106 -8.26 -9.94 -7.63
CA GLY A 106 -8.04 -10.46 -8.99
C GLY A 106 -7.45 -11.87 -8.97
N TYR A 107 -6.44 -12.13 -8.14
CA TYR A 107 -5.86 -13.47 -7.99
C TYR A 107 -6.86 -14.48 -7.40
N ALA A 108 -7.67 -14.06 -6.43
CA ALA A 108 -8.71 -14.91 -5.85
C ALA A 108 -9.79 -15.29 -6.86
N ILE A 109 -10.19 -14.34 -7.73
CA ILE A 109 -11.14 -14.57 -8.83
C ILE A 109 -10.53 -15.52 -9.86
N GLU A 110 -9.32 -15.27 -10.37
CA GLU A 110 -8.63 -16.14 -11.34
C GLU A 110 -8.56 -17.58 -10.83
N ASN A 111 -8.17 -17.78 -9.56
CA ASN A 111 -8.13 -19.11 -8.93
C ASN A 111 -9.52 -19.76 -8.77
N ALA A 112 -10.56 -18.96 -8.51
CA ALA A 112 -11.93 -19.47 -8.42
C ALA A 112 -12.47 -19.89 -9.80
N GLU A 113 -12.18 -19.10 -10.84
CA GLU A 113 -12.50 -19.39 -12.23
C GLU A 113 -11.81 -20.68 -12.70
N ASP A 114 -10.51 -20.83 -12.43
CA ASP A 114 -9.74 -22.04 -12.77
C ASP A 114 -10.35 -23.29 -12.12
N LYS A 115 -10.71 -23.21 -10.83
CA LYS A 115 -11.38 -24.32 -10.12
C LYS A 115 -12.77 -24.63 -10.67
N CYS A 116 -13.51 -23.59 -11.05
CA CYS A 116 -14.83 -23.75 -11.67
C CYS A 116 -14.69 -24.47 -13.02
N GLN A 117 -13.74 -24.03 -13.85
CA GLN A 117 -13.48 -24.60 -15.15
C GLN A 117 -13.09 -26.08 -15.07
N LEU A 118 -12.24 -26.45 -14.09
CA LEU A 118 -11.90 -27.84 -13.82
C LEU A 118 -13.14 -28.68 -13.48
N LYS A 119 -14.01 -28.19 -12.58
CA LYS A 119 -15.25 -28.90 -12.23
C LYS A 119 -16.20 -29.04 -13.42
N ILE A 120 -16.29 -28.02 -14.27
CA ILE A 120 -17.09 -28.08 -15.50
C ILE A 120 -16.53 -29.17 -16.41
N GLN A 121 -15.21 -29.20 -16.64
CA GLN A 121 -14.57 -30.24 -17.47
C GLN A 121 -14.83 -31.65 -16.94
N GLU A 122 -14.67 -31.87 -15.62
CA GLU A 122 -14.98 -33.15 -14.98
C GLU A 122 -16.44 -33.56 -15.17
N GLY A 123 -17.37 -32.61 -15.00
CA GLY A 123 -18.81 -32.83 -15.19
C GLY A 123 -19.13 -33.18 -16.65
N THR A 124 -18.58 -32.43 -17.61
CA THR A 124 -18.74 -32.69 -19.03
C THR A 124 -18.18 -34.06 -19.42
N GLN A 125 -17.03 -34.45 -18.87
CA GLN A 125 -16.44 -35.75 -19.15
C GLN A 125 -17.32 -36.90 -18.63
N LYS A 126 -17.84 -36.78 -17.40
CA LYS A 126 -18.79 -37.76 -16.85
C LYS A 126 -20.05 -37.87 -17.70
N TRP A 127 -20.63 -36.74 -18.10
CA TRP A 127 -21.82 -36.73 -18.95
C TRP A 127 -21.57 -37.37 -20.32
N ASN A 128 -20.42 -37.08 -20.93
CA ASN A 128 -20.02 -37.71 -22.19
C ASN A 128 -19.89 -39.22 -22.07
N ASN A 129 -19.30 -39.72 -20.98
CA ASN A 129 -19.15 -41.16 -20.75
C ASN A 129 -20.53 -41.84 -20.67
N VAL A 130 -21.45 -41.30 -19.85
CA VAL A 130 -22.81 -41.83 -19.73
C VAL A 130 -23.54 -41.81 -21.07
N ARG A 131 -23.42 -40.72 -21.83
CA ARG A 131 -24.02 -40.62 -23.17
C ARG A 131 -23.52 -41.70 -24.12
N VAL A 132 -22.22 -42.01 -24.09
CA VAL A 132 -21.62 -43.07 -24.90
C VAL A 132 -22.15 -44.45 -24.47
N GLU A 133 -22.27 -44.72 -23.17
CA GLU A 133 -22.80 -45.99 -22.67
C GLU A 133 -24.28 -46.19 -23.04
N VAL A 134 -25.10 -45.15 -22.92
CA VAL A 134 -26.52 -45.21 -23.32
C VAL A 134 -26.64 -45.47 -24.83
N ASN A 135 -25.88 -44.76 -25.66
CA ASN A 135 -25.89 -44.99 -27.10
C ASN A 135 -25.45 -46.41 -27.46
N LYS A 136 -24.46 -46.96 -26.74
CA LYS A 136 -24.05 -48.35 -26.92
C LYS A 136 -25.19 -49.32 -26.62
N MET A 137 -25.89 -49.15 -25.49
CA MET A 137 -27.05 -49.98 -25.14
C MET A 137 -28.16 -49.90 -26.18
N ILE A 138 -28.45 -48.71 -26.72
CA ILE A 138 -29.45 -48.53 -27.78
C ILE A 138 -29.06 -49.35 -29.02
N ASN A 139 -27.81 -49.22 -29.48
CA ASN A 139 -27.31 -49.96 -30.65
C ASN A 139 -27.37 -51.48 -30.43
N ASP A 140 -27.04 -51.96 -29.23
CA ASP A 140 -27.09 -53.39 -28.88
C ASP A 140 -28.55 -53.90 -28.95
N ILE A 141 -29.52 -53.12 -28.48
CA ILE A 141 -30.96 -53.46 -28.56
C ILE A 141 -31.42 -53.47 -30.02
N GLU A 142 -31.07 -52.46 -30.82
CA GLU A 142 -31.42 -52.40 -32.25
C GLU A 142 -30.86 -53.59 -33.03
N PHE A 143 -29.63 -54.00 -32.72
CA PHE A 143 -29.00 -55.19 -33.31
C PHE A 143 -29.75 -56.47 -32.95
N LEU A 144 -30.15 -56.65 -31.69
CA LEU A 144 -30.92 -57.81 -31.25
C LEU A 144 -32.30 -57.86 -31.93
N MET A 145 -32.99 -56.73 -32.03
CA MET A 145 -34.30 -56.66 -32.68
C MET A 145 -34.25 -56.91 -34.19
N SER A 146 -33.15 -56.54 -34.86
CA SER A 146 -32.99 -56.74 -36.31
C SER A 146 -32.63 -58.18 -36.70
N ASN A 147 -32.14 -58.98 -35.74
CA ASN A 147 -31.73 -60.37 -35.95
C ASN A 147 -32.70 -61.40 -35.32
N CYS A 148 -33.82 -60.93 -34.77
CA CYS A 148 -34.98 -61.75 -34.38
C CYS A 148 -36.03 -61.73 -35.50
#